data_AF-B1MPD5-F1
#
_entry.id   AF-B1MPD5-F1
#
_cell.length_a   1.000
_cell.length_b   1.000
_cell.length_c   1.000
_cell.angle_alpha   90.00
_cell.angle_beta   90.00
_cell.angle_gamma   90.00
#
_symmetry.space_group_name_H-M   'P 1'
#
loop_
_entity.id
_entity.type
_entity.pdbx_description
1 polymer ?
#
loop_
_entity_poly.entity_id
_entity_poly.type
_entity_poly.pdbx_seq_one_letter_code
_entity_poly.pdbx_strand_id
1 'polypeptide(L)'
;MSRAGRGSFPASWESEPDDDYDYYPLRLPPEITRITASLRLSIQAEFGGWELTRVRLYTDGSRRVLLRRKKLRGSLGAGPLTAPVM
;
A
#
# COMPACT_ATOMS: atom_id res chain seq x y z
N MET A 1 -2.46 16.06 16.11
CA MET A 1 -2.49 16.36 14.67
C MET A 1 -1.12 16.06 14.07
N SER A 2 -0.85 14.79 13.75
CA SER A 2 0.44 14.38 13.18
C SER A 2 0.21 14.01 11.72
N ARG A 3 0.51 14.96 10.83
CA ARG A 3 0.54 14.74 9.39
C ARG A 3 1.69 13.76 9.13
N ALA A 4 1.38 12.46 9.12
CA ALA A 4 2.34 11.40 8.80
C ALA A 4 2.99 11.77 7.47
N GLY A 5 4.24 12.21 7.55
CA GLY A 5 4.97 12.72 6.41
C GLY A 5 4.95 11.68 5.32
N ARG A 6 4.41 12.04 4.16
CA ARG A 6 4.76 11.45 2.86
C ARG A 6 6.24 11.77 2.59
N GLY A 7 7.14 11.35 3.48
CA GLY A 7 8.56 11.49 3.27
C GLY A 7 8.87 10.68 2.03
N SER A 8 9.29 11.35 0.97
CA SER A 8 9.55 10.74 -0.33
C SER A 8 10.32 9.44 -0.14
N PHE A 9 9.74 8.35 -0.64
CA PHE A 9 10.38 7.05 -0.60
C PHE A 9 11.73 7.15 -1.33
N PRO A 10 12.70 6.25 -1.07
CA PRO A 10 13.93 6.25 -1.87
C PRO A 10 13.53 6.24 -3.35
N ALA A 11 14.17 7.05 -4.19
CA ALA A 11 13.81 7.12 -5.62
C ALA A 11 13.85 5.74 -6.29
N SER A 12 14.71 4.83 -5.82
CA SER A 12 14.75 3.43 -6.26
C SER A 12 13.50 2.60 -5.95
N TRP A 13 12.54 3.14 -5.21
CA TRP A 13 11.26 2.52 -4.82
C TRP A 13 10.06 3.24 -5.40
N GLU A 14 10.27 4.32 -6.14
CA GLU A 14 9.26 4.80 -7.09
C GLU A 14 9.13 3.69 -8.13
N SER A 15 8.20 2.76 -7.90
CA SER A 15 7.86 1.75 -8.88
C SER A 15 7.38 2.49 -10.13
N GLU A 16 7.88 2.10 -11.29
CA GLU A 16 7.23 2.48 -12.53
C GLU A 16 5.76 2.06 -12.44
N PRO A 17 4.82 2.87 -12.96
CA PRO A 17 3.41 2.56 -12.91
C PRO A 17 3.18 1.22 -13.63
N ASP A 18 2.99 0.17 -12.86
CA ASP A 18 2.59 -1.14 -13.37
C ASP A 18 1.07 -1.16 -13.51
N ASP A 19 0.58 -1.51 -14.70
CA ASP A 19 -0.85 -1.55 -14.99
C ASP A 19 -1.59 -2.68 -14.26
N ASP A 20 -0.88 -3.69 -13.76
CA ASP A 20 -1.45 -4.85 -13.08
C ASP A 20 -1.43 -4.77 -11.56
N TYR A 21 -0.60 -3.92 -10.97
CA TYR A 21 -0.46 -3.80 -9.53
C TYR A 21 -0.66 -2.37 -9.00
N ASP A 22 -1.33 -2.26 -7.86
CA ASP A 22 -1.32 -1.07 -7.03
C ASP A 22 -0.18 -1.20 -6.01
N TYR A 23 0.56 -0.11 -5.79
CA TYR A 23 1.59 -0.03 -4.77
C TYR A 23 1.19 0.94 -3.66
N TYR A 24 1.34 0.53 -2.41
CA TYR A 24 1.06 1.36 -1.24
C TYR A 24 2.28 1.48 -0.34
N PRO A 25 2.92 2.67 -0.30
CA PRO A 25 4.14 2.83 0.45
C PRO A 25 3.82 3.37 1.85
N LEU A 26 4.33 2.70 2.88
CA LEU A 26 4.07 2.98 4.29
C LEU A 26 5.37 3.34 5.03
N ARG A 27 5.30 4.34 5.92
CA ARG A 27 6.36 4.62 6.89
C ARG A 27 5.89 4.20 8.29
N LEU A 28 6.66 3.33 8.90
CA LEU A 28 6.49 2.88 10.27
C LEU A 28 7.43 3.68 11.18
N PRO A 29 6.89 4.39 12.17
CA PRO A 29 7.68 5.08 13.17
C PRO A 29 8.55 4.11 14.01
N PRO A 30 9.67 4.58 14.60
CA PRO A 30 10.52 3.74 15.45
C PRO A 30 9.82 3.22 16.71
N GLU A 31 8.83 3.94 17.25
CA GLU A 31 8.05 3.52 18.42
C GLU A 31 7.19 2.28 18.17
N ILE A 32 6.92 1.94 16.92
CA ILE A 32 6.16 0.73 16.59
C ILE A 32 7.09 -0.47 16.66
N THR A 33 6.90 -1.36 17.63
CA THR A 33 7.74 -2.56 17.76
C THR A 33 7.72 -3.44 16.50
N ARG A 34 8.71 -4.31 16.35
CA ARG A 34 8.75 -5.30 15.26
C ARG A 34 7.52 -6.20 15.27
N ILE A 35 7.11 -6.68 16.44
CA ILE A 35 5.95 -7.58 16.61
C ILE A 35 4.66 -6.88 16.18
N THR A 36 4.44 -5.65 16.66
CA THR A 36 3.26 -4.85 16.29
C THR A 36 3.22 -4.56 14.79
N ALA A 37 4.37 -4.22 14.19
CA ALA A 37 4.46 -4.02 12.75
C ALA A 37 4.11 -5.30 11.98
N SER A 38 4.69 -6.44 12.36
CA SER A 38 4.42 -7.73 11.72
C SER A 38 2.95 -8.09 11.78
N LEU A 39 2.31 -7.99 12.95
CA LEU A 39 0.89 -8.28 13.10
C LEU A 39 0.01 -7.40 12.20
N ARG A 40 0.26 -6.09 12.18
CA ARG A 40 -0.50 -5.14 11.34
C ARG A 40 -0.35 -5.46 9.84
N LEU A 41 0.87 -5.78 9.41
CA LEU A 41 1.15 -6.13 8.01
C LEU A 41 0.51 -7.46 7.63
N SER A 42 0.56 -8.48 8.50
CA SER A 42 -0.12 -9.75 8.27
C SER A 42 -1.62 -9.55 8.09
N ILE A 43 -2.28 -8.78 8.96
CA ILE A 43 -3.72 -8.47 8.81
C ILE A 43 -4.02 -7.81 7.45
N GLN A 44 -3.17 -6.87 7.01
CA GLN A 44 -3.34 -6.25 5.69
C GLN A 44 -3.15 -7.24 4.54
N ALA A 45 -2.27 -8.22 4.69
CA ALA A 45 -2.09 -9.28 3.70
C ALA A 45 -3.29 -10.23 3.65
N GLU A 46 -3.72 -10.73 4.81
CA GLU A 46 -4.82 -11.70 4.90
C GLU A 46 -6.15 -11.10 4.44
N PHE A 47 -6.45 -9.86 4.83
CA PHE A 47 -7.78 -9.27 4.65
C PHE A 47 -7.83 -8.10 3.66
N GLY A 48 -6.70 -7.44 3.39
CA GLY A 48 -6.61 -6.31 2.48
C GLY A 48 -6.09 -6.66 1.09
N GLY A 49 -5.66 -7.91 0.87
CA GLY A 49 -5.02 -8.35 -0.36
C GLY A 49 -3.65 -7.69 -0.62
N TRP A 50 -3.03 -7.12 0.43
CA TRP A 50 -1.77 -6.42 0.33
C TRP A 50 -0.58 -7.32 0.64
N GLU A 51 0.27 -7.55 -0.34
CA GLU A 51 1.49 -8.32 -0.17
C GLU A 51 2.68 -7.42 0.18
N LEU A 52 3.51 -7.89 1.10
CA LEU A 52 4.76 -7.22 1.46
C LEU A 52 5.80 -7.41 0.35
N THR A 53 6.26 -6.32 -0.28
CA THR A 53 7.23 -6.39 -1.39
C THR A 53 8.63 -5.96 -0.99
N ARG A 54 8.77 -4.85 -0.23
CA ARG A 54 10.07 -4.35 0.23
C ARG A 54 9.97 -3.82 1.65
N VAL A 55 11.04 -4.00 2.43
CA VAL A 55 11.19 -3.43 3.76
C VAL A 55 12.60 -2.86 3.90
N ARG A 56 12.71 -1.67 4.48
CA ARG A 56 14.00 -1.07 4.87
C ARG A 56 13.90 -0.52 6.27
N LEU A 57 14.80 -0.98 7.11
CA LEU A 57 15.05 -0.42 8.43
C LEU A 57 16.10 0.69 8.30
N TYR A 58 15.87 1.79 9.00
CA TYR A 58 16.80 2.92 9.09
C TYR A 58 17.46 2.95 10.47
N THR A 59 18.58 3.67 10.57
CA THR A 59 19.36 3.80 11.81
C THR A 59 18.60 4.50 12.94
N ASP A 60 17.61 5.33 12.60
CA ASP A 60 16.69 5.96 13.55
C ASP A 60 15.63 4.98 14.10
N GLY A 61 15.66 3.72 13.69
CA GLY A 61 14.70 2.67 14.04
C GLY A 61 13.41 2.71 13.23
N SER A 62 13.20 3.74 12.40
CA SER A 62 12.05 3.83 11.52
C SER A 62 12.16 2.79 10.40
N ARG A 63 11.01 2.36 9.89
CA ARG A 63 10.92 1.41 8.78
C ARG A 63 10.14 2.02 7.65
N ARG A 64 10.57 1.78 6.41
CA ARG A 64 9.74 1.98 5.23
C ARG A 64 9.36 0.63 4.66
N VAL A 65 8.11 0.51 4.28
CA VAL A 65 7.49 -0.72 3.79
C VAL A 65 6.79 -0.39 2.49
N LEU A 66 7.00 -1.22 1.47
CA LEU A 66 6.26 -1.16 0.21
C LEU A 66 5.33 -2.36 0.15
N LEU A 67 4.03 -2.08 0.06
CA LEU A 67 3.01 -3.09 -0.20
C LEU A 67 2.62 -3.06 -1.67
N ARG A 68 2.21 -4.21 -2.20
CA ARG A 68 1.58 -4.31 -3.52
C ARG A 68 0.28 -5.08 -3.42
N ARG A 69 -0.67 -4.83 -4.30
CA ARG A 69 -1.83 -5.71 -4.52
C ARG A 69 -2.14 -5.74 -6.01
N LYS A 70 -2.69 -6.85 -6.49
CA LYS A 70 -3.12 -6.93 -7.89
C LYS A 70 -4.35 -6.03 -8.11
N LYS A 71 -4.33 -5.19 -9.14
CA LYS A 71 -5.50 -4.44 -9.60
C LYS A 71 -6.52 -5.45 -10.11
N LEU A 72 -7.76 -5.32 -9.65
CA LEU A 72 -8.88 -6.05 -10.24
C LEU A 72 -9.15 -5.44 -11.61
N ARG A 73 -8.51 -5.98 -12.65
CA ARG A 73 -8.89 -5.70 -14.05
C ARG A 73 -10.32 -6.22 -14.24
N GLY A 74 -11.31 -5.33 -14.10
CA GLY A 74 -12.72 -5.69 -14.21
C GLY A 74 -13.64 -5.17 -13.10
N SER A 75 -13.26 -4.16 -12.30
CA SER A 75 -14.30 -3.32 -11.71
C SER A 75 -14.96 -2.56 -12.86
N LEU A 76 -16.06 -3.14 -13.33
CA LEU A 76 -16.97 -2.69 -14.37
C LEU A 76 -16.73 -1.23 -14.76
N GLY A 77 -16.41 -1.02 -16.03
CA GLY A 77 -16.82 0.22 -16.67
C GLY A 77 -18.30 0.39 -16.35
N ALA A 78 -18.61 1.38 -15.51
CA ALA A 78 -19.96 1.86 -15.35
C ALA A 78 -20.35 2.42 -16.74
N GLY A 79 -20.84 1.53 -17.61
CA GLY A 79 -21.64 1.94 -18.74
C GLY A 79 -22.78 2.78 -18.19
N PRO A 80 -23.16 3.89 -18.86
CA PRO A 80 -24.19 4.76 -18.34
C PRO A 80 -25.44 3.91 -18.12
N LEU A 81 -25.91 3.88 -16.88
CA LEU A 81 -27.16 3.27 -16.47
C LEU A 81 -28.31 4.14 -17.03
N THR A 82 -28.43 4.23 -18.35
CA THR A 82 -29.63 4.76 -19.00
C THR A 82 -30.50 3.56 -19.32
N ALA A 83 -31.30 3.14 -18.34
CA ALA A 83 -32.46 2.32 -18.64
C ALA A 83 -33.44 3.21 -19.43
N PRO A 84 -33.86 2.85 -20.66
CA PRO A 84 -34.97 3.54 -21.29
C PRO A 84 -36.23 3.20 -20.50
N VAL A 85 -36.90 4.24 -20.00
CA VAL A 85 -38.28 4.13 -19.53
C VAL A 85 -39.18 3.82 -20.73
N MET A 86 -39.86 2.69 -20.68
CA MET A 86 -41.12 2.45 -21.39
C MET A 86 -42.16 2.10 -20.33
#